data_AF-Q1Z6Z7-F1
#
_entry.id   AF-Q1Z6Z7-F1
#
_cell.length_a   1.000
_cell.length_b   1.000
_cell.length_c   1.000
_cell.angle_alpha   90.00
_cell.angle_beta   90.00
_cell.angle_gamma   90.00
#
_symmetry.space_group_name_H-M   'P 1'
#
loop_
_entity.id
_entity.type
_entity.pdbx_description
1 polymer ?
#
loop_
_entity_poly.entity_id
_entity_poly.type
_entity_poly.pdbx_seq_one_letter_code
_entity_poly.pdbx_strand_id
1 'polypeptide(L)' 'MKNLELLIVNQQIIYSDNTLALQERQIAERTIDITRDAFKKNESYCDAQQAMEAYAREKDKGLRLNKGQDNYFGRNQHK' A
#
# COMPACT_ATOMS: atom_id res chain seq x y z
N MET A 1 8.21 -6.74 -17.15
CA MET A 1 8.03 -5.68 -16.13
C MET A 1 6.65 -5.00 -16.15
N LYS A 2 5.62 -5.52 -16.85
CA LYS A 2 4.27 -4.92 -16.90
C LYS A 2 3.38 -5.19 -15.66
N ASN A 3 3.88 -5.93 -14.66
CA ASN A 3 3.03 -6.40 -13.56
C ASN A 3 2.92 -5.40 -12.41
N LEU A 4 4.01 -4.70 -12.04
CA LEU A 4 3.99 -3.83 -10.86
C LEU A 4 3.06 -2.63 -11.03
N GLU A 5 3.07 -1.99 -12.19
CA GLU A 5 2.22 -0.83 -12.47
C GLU A 5 0.73 -1.20 -12.38
N LEU A 6 0.33 -2.33 -12.98
CA LEU A 6 -1.04 -2.83 -12.90
C LEU A 6 -1.43 -3.16 -11.45
N LEU A 7 -0.51 -3.78 -10.70
CA LEU A 7 -0.72 -4.10 -9.30
C LEU A 7 -0.92 -2.84 -8.45
N ILE A 8 -0.11 -1.79 -8.66
CA ILE A 8 -0.26 -0.50 -7.99
C ILE A 8 -1.58 0.18 -8.36
N VAL A 9 -1.96 0.17 -9.64
CA VAL A 9 -3.24 0.73 -10.09
C VAL A 9 -4.41 0.02 -9.40
N ASN A 10 -4.37 -1.30 -9.29
CA ASN A 10 -5.41 -2.07 -8.59
C ASN A 10 -5.50 -1.69 -7.10
N GLN A 11 -4.36 -1.51 -6.41
CA GLN A 11 -4.39 -1.04 -5.02
C GLN A 11 -4.93 0.40 -4.93
N GLN A 12 -4.61 1.27 -5.90
CA GLN A 12 -5.12 2.64 -5.92
C GLN A 12 -6.65 2.67 -6.09
N ILE A 13 -7.21 1.78 -6.90
CA ILE A 13 -8.66 1.60 -7.04
C ILE A 13 -9.28 1.21 -5.70
N ILE A 14 -8.73 0.19 -5.02
CA ILE A 14 -9.22 -0.27 -3.71
C ILE A 14 -9.16 0.86 -2.69
N TYR A 15 -8.01 1.54 -2.57
CA TYR A 15 -7.82 2.66 -1.64
C TYR A 15 -8.85 3.79 -1.84
N SER A 16 -9.20 4.07 -3.11
CA SER A 16 -10.09 5.17 -3.48
C SER A 16 -11.58 4.80 -3.39
N ASP A 17 -11.91 3.52 -3.23
CA ASP A 17 -13.29 3.04 -3.16
C ASP A 17 -13.87 3.19 -1.74
N ASN A 18 -14.60 4.28 -1.53
CA ASN A 18 -15.23 4.59 -0.25
C ASN A 18 -16.36 3.62 0.16
N THR A 19 -16.78 2.70 -0.72
CA THR A 19 -17.75 1.66 -0.39
C THR A 19 -17.11 0.47 0.32
N LEU A 20 -15.78 0.31 0.19
CA LEU A 20 -15.03 -0.76 0.85
C LEU A 20 -14.79 -0.47 2.34
N ALA A 21 -14.60 -1.56 3.09
CA ALA A 21 -14.30 -1.49 4.51
C ALA A 21 -13.03 -0.65 4.75
N LEU A 22 -13.01 0.12 5.84
CA LEU A 22 -11.87 0.96 6.19
C LEU A 22 -10.58 0.14 6.17
N GLN A 23 -10.58 -1.03 6.80
CA GLN A 23 -9.42 -1.93 6.88
C GLN A 23 -8.85 -2.31 5.51
N GLU A 24 -9.70 -2.62 4.52
CA GLU A 24 -9.28 -2.97 3.16
C GLU A 24 -8.58 -1.80 2.48
N ARG A 25 -9.11 -0.60 2.65
CA ARG A 25 -8.48 0.63 2.15
C ARG A 25 -7.14 0.92 2.82
N GLN A 26 -6.99 0.67 4.13
CA GLN A 26 -5.70 0.86 4.82
C GLN A 26 -4.65 -0.13 4.33
N ILE A 27 -5.06 -1.38 4.08
CA ILE A 27 -4.18 -2.40 3.52
C ILE A 27 -3.70 -1.97 2.13
N ALA A 28 -4.60 -1.46 1.29
CA ALA A 28 -4.25 -0.97 -0.04
C ALA A 28 -3.31 0.24 0.01
N GLU A 29 -3.61 1.24 0.84
CA GLU A 29 -2.74 2.41 1.06
C GLU A 29 -1.33 1.98 1.46
N ARG A 30 -1.23 1.07 2.45
CA ARG A 30 0.06 0.63 2.95
C ARG A 30 0.85 -0.19 1.95
N THR A 31 0.15 -0.98 1.14
CA THR A 31 0.77 -1.70 0.02
C THR A 31 1.41 -0.72 -0.95
N ILE A 32 0.70 0.35 -1.32
CA ILE A 32 1.20 1.40 -2.21
C ILE A 32 2.42 2.09 -1.59
N ASP A 33 2.34 2.50 -0.32
CA ASP A 33 3.43 3.20 0.37
C ASP A 33 4.69 2.33 0.46
N ILE A 34 4.58 1.06 0.87
CA ILE A 34 5.72 0.12 0.94
C ILE A 34 6.38 -0.07 -0.44
N THR A 35 5.58 -0.25 -1.48
CA THR A 35 6.10 -0.42 -2.84
C THR A 35 6.79 0.84 -3.35
N ARG A 36 6.23 2.03 -3.08
CA ARG A 36 6.85 3.32 -3.44
C ARG A 36 8.15 3.54 -2.69
N ASP A 37 8.20 3.23 -1.40
CA ASP A 37 9.40 3.38 -0.58
C ASP A 37 10.52 2.44 -1.04
N ALA A 38 10.18 1.18 -1.33
CA ALA A 38 11.13 0.21 -1.88
C ALA A 38 11.69 0.67 -3.24
N PHE A 39 10.83 1.18 -4.13
CA PHE A 39 11.27 1.76 -5.39
C PHE A 39 12.16 2.99 -5.17
N LYS A 40 11.78 3.92 -4.30
CA LYS A 40 12.55 5.14 -4.02
C LYS A 40 13.93 4.83 -3.43
N LYS A 41 14.04 3.79 -2.62
CA LYS A 41 15.29 3.40 -1.96
C LYS A 41 16.26 2.70 -2.91
N ASN A 42 15.75 1.82 -3.77
CA ASN A 42 16.58 0.93 -4.58
C ASN A 42 16.56 1.25 -6.07
N GLU A 43 15.70 2.18 -6.51
CA GLU A 43 15.44 2.54 -7.91
C GLU A 43 15.14 1.32 -8.80
N SER A 44 14.52 0.29 -8.20
CA SER A 44 14.38 -1.04 -8.75
C SER A 44 12.93 -1.52 -8.72
N TYR A 45 12.37 -1.78 -9.89
CA TYR A 45 11.04 -2.36 -10.03
C TYR A 45 10.95 -3.78 -9.44
N CYS A 46 12.04 -4.54 -9.49
CA CYS A 46 12.08 -5.89 -8.90
C CYS A 46 11.94 -5.84 -7.38
N ASP A 47 12.66 -4.94 -6.72
CA ASP A 47 12.59 -4.80 -5.26
C ASP A 47 11.25 -4.26 -4.81
N ALA A 48 10.68 -3.33 -5.56
CA ALA A 48 9.36 -2.80 -5.32
C ALA A 48 8.27 -3.89 -5.43
N GLN A 49 8.39 -4.79 -6.41
CA GLN A 49 7.49 -5.94 -6.55
C GLN A 49 7.68 -6.95 -5.40
N GLN A 50 8.93 -7.25 -5.01
CA GLN A 50 9.19 -8.14 -3.88
C GLN A 50 8.62 -7.59 -2.56
N ALA A 51 8.75 -6.29 -2.32
CA ALA A 51 8.19 -5.64 -1.14
C ALA A 51 6.66 -5.73 -1.11
N MET A 52 6.01 -5.56 -2.27
CA MET A 52 4.57 -5.75 -2.42
C MET A 52 4.13 -7.18 -2.10
N GLU A 53 4.82 -8.17 -2.67
CA GLU A 53 4.51 -9.59 -2.46
C GLU A 53 4.76 -10.03 -1.00
N ALA A 54 5.82 -9.51 -0.37
CA ALA A 54 6.11 -9.76 1.03
C ALA A 54 4.97 -9.25 1.93
N TYR A 55 4.53 -8.01 1.73
CA TYR A 55 3.42 -7.45 2.49
C TYR A 55 2.12 -8.22 2.25
N ALA A 56 1.86 -8.64 1.01
CA ALA A 56 0.69 -9.46 0.68
C ALA A 56 0.67 -10.83 1.38
N ARG A 57 1.83 -11.40 1.72
CA ARG A 57 1.93 -12.65 2.50
C ARG A 57 1.83 -12.44 4.01
N GLU A 58 2.21 -11.27 4.49
CA GLU A 58 2.14 -10.91 5.90
C GLU A 58 0.75 -10.48 6.35
N LYS A 59 -0.07 -9.91 5.44
CA LYS A 59 -1.44 -9.49 5.75
C LYS A 59 -2.30 -10.62 6.33
N ASP A 60 -2.08 -11.85 5.86
CA ASP A 60 -2.83 -13.04 6.28
C ASP A 60 -2.34 -13.60 7.62
N LYS A 61 -1.16 -13.21 8.10
CA LYS A 61 -0.53 -13.71 9.33
C LYS A 61 -0.82 -12.87 10.58
N GLY A 62 -1.85 -12.03 10.54
CA GLY A 62 -2.20 -11.11 11.62
C GLY A 62 -1.50 -9.78 11.39
N LEU A 63 -2.08 -8.99 10.49
CA LEU A 63 -1.71 -7.61 10.22
C LEU A 63 -1.56 -6.85 11.54
N ARG A 64 -0.32 -6.61 11.98
CA ARG A 64 -0.04 -5.65 13.06
C ARG A 64 -0.21 -4.25 12.48
N LEU A 65 -1.47 -3.86 12.26
CA LEU A 65 -1.83 -2.45 12.21
C LEU A 65 -1.44 -1.90 13.57
N ASN A 66 -0.31 -1.20 13.65
CA ASN A 66 0.09 -0.55 14.89
C ASN A 66 -1.07 0.37 15.29
N LYS A 67 -1.69 0.08 16.45
CA LYS A 67 -2.68 0.97 17.07
C LYS A 67 -2.07 2.37 17.14
N GLY A 68 -2.66 3.33 16.42
CA GLY A 68 -2.17 4.71 16.34
C GLY A 68 -1.65 5.14 14.98
N GLN A 69 -1.59 4.27 13.98
CA GLN A 69 -1.63 4.73 12.59
C GLN A 69 -3.08 5.07 12.23
N ASP A 70 -3.54 6.22 12.73
CA ASP A 70 -4.71 6.87 12.18
C ASP A 70 -4.45 7.06 10.69
N ASN A 71 -5.22 6.35 9.87
CA ASN A 71 -5.26 6.51 8.43
C ASN A 71 -5.67 7.95 8.13
N TYR A 72 -4.69 8.83 8.01
CA TYR A 72 -4.90 10.21 7.65
C TYR A 72 -5.24 10.24 6.16
N PHE A 73 -6.52 10.11 5.82
CA PHE A 73 -7.13 10.36 4.50
C PHE A 73 -7.02 11.84 4.07
N GLY A 74 -5.92 12.50 4.42
CA GLY A 74 -5.80 13.94 4.37
C GLY A 74 -4.38 14.46 4.42
N ARG A 75 -3.35 13.71 3.98
CA ARG A 75 -1.96 14.21 3.82
C ARG A 75 -1.88 15.30 2.73
N ASN A 76 -2.58 16.40 2.97
CA ASN A 76 -2.59 17.74 2.37
C ASN A 76 -3.88 18.46 2.83
N GLN A 77 -4.04 18.71 4.13
CA GLN A 77 -4.62 19.97 4.56
C GLN A 77 -3.46 20.85 5.00
N HIS A 78 -3.00 21.66 4.06
CA HIS A 78 -2.00 22.69 4.33
C HIS A 78 -2.51 23.66 5.39
N LYS A 79 -1.68 23.87 6.42
CA LYS A 79 -1.57 25.04 7.31
C LYS A 79 -2.71 25.32 8.29
#